data_AF-A0A812YA33-F1
#
_entry.id   AF-A0A812YA33-F1
#
_cell.length_a   1.000
_cell.length_b   1.000
_cell.length_c   1.000
_cell.angle_alpha   90.00
_cell.angle_beta   90.00
_cell.angle_gamma   90.00
#
_symmetry.space_group_name_H-M   'P 1'
#
loop_
_entity.id
_entity.type
_entity.pdbx_description
1 polymer ?
#
loop_
_entity_poly.entity_id
_entity_poly.type
_entity_poly.pdbx_seq_one_letter_code
_entity_poly.pdbx_strand_id
1 'polypeptide(L)'
;MSTPSCVCLSVRALYGNFGRYLAGGPEDCLKHVVLVSLLRHFADDCRPFTFIDAHAGGGLYNLECDESQVFRNHEGGIAQVIDGVRDKAISGTVYRLMYAAMARLNIVLGSHGFQHYLGSTAWALQWLRCQDQAMLFELSAGAAADLRRSLSTLTASVADIKLFQANSYEELVRNPPVCHQRQLILLDPPYDSARTYFTWNIYILWRLYNDRPKATLALWFPHYSEEQTEVLLHRVQQLDLGQVLVAMMTLSRRSRQLLGSGLLVLRPPDDLQDSAPTGKALDEACNCSTPCSNGRQGDPQNCTCRN
;
A
#
# COMPACT_ATOMS: atom_id res chain seq x y z
N MET A 1 17.72 -26.73 5.48
CA MET A 1 17.48 -25.69 4.47
C MET A 1 15.99 -25.42 4.49
N SER A 2 15.57 -24.37 5.18
CA SER A 2 14.17 -23.98 5.32
C SER A 2 13.70 -23.34 4.01
N THR A 3 12.65 -23.90 3.41
CA THR A 3 11.94 -23.29 2.29
C THR A 3 11.43 -21.90 2.71
N PRO A 4 11.56 -20.85 1.87
CA PRO A 4 10.94 -19.57 2.16
C PRO A 4 9.42 -19.76 2.21
N SER A 5 8.84 -19.57 3.40
CA SER A 5 7.39 -19.65 3.61
C SER A 5 6.72 -18.43 2.99
N CYS A 6 6.02 -18.61 1.87
CA CYS A 6 5.18 -17.58 1.27
C CYS A 6 3.80 -17.63 1.96
N VAL A 7 3.49 -16.66 2.82
CA VAL A 7 2.15 -16.53 3.40
C VAL A 7 1.33 -15.64 2.46
N CYS A 8 0.32 -16.24 1.82
CA CYS A 8 -0.62 -15.54 0.94
C CYS A 8 -1.90 -15.25 1.72
N LEU A 9 -2.21 -13.96 1.90
CA LEU A 9 -3.47 -13.50 2.48
C LEU A 9 -4.34 -12.94 1.36
N SER A 10 -5.50 -13.55 1.11
CA SER A 10 -6.46 -13.10 0.09
C SER A 10 -7.71 -12.52 0.74
N VAL A 11 -8.19 -11.42 0.14
CA VAL A 11 -9.41 -10.68 0.54
C VAL A 11 -10.32 -10.58 -0.68
N ARG A 12 -11.63 -10.76 -0.55
CA ARG A 12 -12.59 -10.65 -1.67
C ARG A 12 -13.62 -9.56 -1.39
N ALA A 13 -13.62 -8.50 -2.19
CA ALA A 13 -14.57 -7.39 -2.04
C ALA A 13 -15.30 -7.07 -3.36
N LEU A 14 -16.56 -6.60 -3.32
CA LEU A 14 -17.41 -6.36 -4.51
C LEU A 14 -17.52 -4.85 -4.84
N TYR A 15 -17.07 -4.37 -6.01
CA TYR A 15 -17.12 -2.91 -6.33
C TYR A 15 -17.31 -2.53 -7.83
N GLY A 16 -17.72 -1.27 -8.07
CA GLY A 16 -18.10 -0.65 -9.36
C GLY A 16 -16.96 -0.18 -10.28
N ASN A 17 -17.20 0.78 -11.20
CA ASN A 17 -16.25 1.25 -12.23
C ASN A 17 -15.33 2.37 -11.72
N PHE A 18 -14.03 2.33 -12.07
CA PHE A 18 -12.98 3.25 -11.56
C PHE A 18 -12.19 3.92 -12.70
N GLY A 19 -11.79 5.20 -12.52
CA GLY A 19 -10.93 5.95 -13.46
C GLY A 19 -9.63 6.50 -12.87
N ARG A 20 -8.97 7.46 -13.54
CA ARG A 20 -7.56 7.87 -13.29
C ARG A 20 -7.26 8.46 -11.90
N TYR A 21 -8.26 8.98 -11.19
CA TYR A 21 -8.08 9.51 -9.83
C TYR A 21 -8.37 8.42 -8.79
N LEU A 22 -7.39 7.56 -8.50
CA LEU A 22 -7.58 6.35 -7.68
C LEU A 22 -7.58 6.59 -6.16
N ALA A 23 -7.39 7.84 -5.72
CA ALA A 23 -7.21 8.19 -4.33
C ALA A 23 -8.33 7.63 -3.44
N GLY A 24 -7.94 6.87 -2.42
CA GLY A 24 -8.87 6.30 -1.44
C GLY A 24 -9.66 5.10 -1.94
N GLY A 25 -9.38 4.60 -3.14
CA GLY A 25 -9.96 3.35 -3.64
C GLY A 25 -9.56 2.12 -2.81
N PRO A 26 -10.20 0.96 -3.06
CA PRO A 26 -9.85 -0.30 -2.41
C PRO A 26 -8.36 -0.64 -2.49
N GLU A 27 -7.73 -0.43 -3.65
CA GLU A 27 -6.33 -0.75 -3.93
C GLU A 27 -5.38 0.10 -3.05
N ASP A 28 -5.71 1.39 -2.93
CA ASP A 28 -5.04 2.32 -2.02
C ASP A 28 -5.21 1.92 -0.55
N CYS A 29 -6.41 1.44 -0.18
CA CYS A 29 -6.67 0.99 1.19
C CYS A 29 -5.82 -0.24 1.55
N LEU A 30 -5.71 -1.25 0.68
CA LEU A 30 -4.82 -2.39 0.91
C LEU A 30 -3.36 -1.93 1.08
N LYS A 31 -2.87 -1.13 0.13
CA LYS A 31 -1.51 -0.58 0.16
C LYS A 31 -1.24 0.17 1.46
N HIS A 32 -2.11 1.08 1.85
CA HIS A 32 -1.89 1.95 3.00
C HIS A 32 -2.10 1.23 4.34
N VAL A 33 -2.98 0.25 4.44
CA VAL A 33 -3.09 -0.57 5.67
C VAL A 33 -1.79 -1.33 5.92
N VAL A 34 -1.21 -1.95 4.89
CA VAL A 34 0.06 -2.67 5.04
C VAL A 34 1.21 -1.69 5.30
N LEU A 35 1.25 -0.55 4.59
CA LEU A 35 2.24 0.50 4.82
C LEU A 35 2.20 1.03 6.27
N VAL A 36 1.01 1.33 6.79
CA VAL A 36 0.82 1.81 8.17
C VAL A 36 1.23 0.75 9.19
N SER A 37 0.96 -0.53 8.90
CA SER A 37 1.42 -1.64 9.73
C SER A 37 2.96 -1.68 9.79
N LEU A 38 3.61 -1.54 8.64
CA LEU A 38 5.08 -1.45 8.55
C LEU A 38 5.63 -0.22 9.27
N LEU A 39 5.05 0.96 9.04
CA LEU A 39 5.48 2.21 9.68
C LEU A 39 5.39 2.14 11.20
N ARG A 40 4.29 1.58 11.72
CA ARG A 40 4.13 1.36 13.16
C ARG A 40 5.23 0.47 13.71
N HIS A 41 5.47 -0.69 13.09
CA HIS A 41 6.56 -1.58 13.50
C HIS A 41 7.91 -0.86 13.50
N PHE A 42 8.17 -0.05 12.48
CA PHE A 42 9.42 0.69 12.38
C PHE A 42 9.57 1.74 13.48
N ALA A 43 8.49 2.44 13.81
CA ALA A 43 8.43 3.46 14.85
C ALA A 43 8.48 2.91 16.28
N ASP A 44 8.08 1.65 16.50
CA ASP A 44 8.11 1.00 17.82
C ASP A 44 9.55 0.68 18.29
N ASP A 45 10.52 0.56 17.37
CA ASP A 45 11.95 0.38 17.69
C ASP A 45 12.65 1.75 17.76
N CYS A 46 13.36 2.03 18.85
CA CYS A 46 13.97 3.32 19.15
C CYS A 46 15.05 3.77 18.15
N ARG A 47 15.61 2.86 17.34
CA ARG A 47 16.62 3.18 16.32
C ARG A 47 15.97 3.96 15.17
N PRO A 48 16.65 5.00 14.64
CA PRO A 48 16.12 5.77 13.52
C PRO A 48 16.03 4.91 12.26
N PHE A 49 15.08 5.27 11.39
CA PHE A 49 14.95 4.67 10.07
C PHE A 49 14.73 5.72 8.98
N THR A 50 15.01 5.34 7.74
CA THR A 50 14.66 6.14 6.56
C THR A 50 13.45 5.53 5.88
N PHE A 51 12.38 6.30 5.74
CA PHE A 51 11.29 5.97 4.83
C PHE A 51 11.64 6.47 3.43
N ILE A 52 11.47 5.61 2.42
CA ILE A 52 11.72 5.94 1.02
C ILE A 52 10.44 5.66 0.25
N ASP A 53 9.87 6.71 -0.35
CA ASP A 53 8.73 6.61 -1.24
C ASP A 53 9.22 6.83 -2.68
N ALA A 54 9.28 5.76 -3.46
CA ALA A 54 9.83 5.80 -4.81
C ALA A 54 8.88 6.44 -5.84
N HIS A 55 7.60 6.59 -5.50
CA HIS A 55 6.55 7.15 -6.34
C HIS A 55 5.55 7.90 -5.46
N ALA A 56 5.99 9.03 -4.89
CA ALA A 56 5.33 9.69 -3.77
C ALA A 56 3.98 10.35 -4.12
N GLY A 57 3.71 10.62 -5.40
CA GLY A 57 2.49 11.27 -5.84
C GLY A 57 2.32 12.67 -5.25
N GLY A 58 1.07 13.13 -5.09
CA GLY A 58 0.75 14.47 -4.58
C GLY A 58 0.72 14.60 -3.05
N GLY A 59 0.87 13.49 -2.31
CA GLY A 59 0.83 13.44 -0.85
C GLY A 59 -0.58 13.54 -0.24
N LEU A 60 -1.34 14.58 -0.54
CA LEU A 60 -2.74 14.75 -0.13
C LEU A 60 -3.66 14.86 -1.33
N TYR A 61 -4.85 14.28 -1.21
CA TYR A 61 -5.80 14.14 -2.31
C TYR A 61 -7.17 14.65 -1.87
N ASN A 62 -7.68 15.71 -2.52
CA ASN A 62 -9.01 16.23 -2.27
C ASN A 62 -10.07 15.30 -2.89
N LEU A 63 -10.85 14.64 -2.06
CA LEU A 63 -11.94 13.75 -2.46
C LEU A 63 -13.17 14.50 -2.99
N GLU A 64 -13.27 15.80 -2.76
CA GLU A 64 -14.35 16.66 -3.27
C GLU A 64 -14.01 17.32 -4.63
N CYS A 65 -12.82 17.09 -5.20
CA CYS A 65 -12.49 17.65 -6.51
C CYS A 65 -13.31 17.00 -7.63
N ASP A 66 -13.46 17.70 -8.77
CA ASP A 66 -14.27 17.25 -9.90
C ASP A 66 -13.87 15.83 -10.37
N GLU A 67 -12.58 15.54 -10.49
CA GLU A 67 -12.12 14.21 -10.89
C GLU A 67 -12.51 13.11 -9.90
N SER A 68 -12.40 13.38 -8.59
CA SER A 68 -12.81 12.44 -7.55
C SER A 68 -14.33 12.23 -7.57
N GLN A 69 -15.11 13.29 -7.84
CA GLN A 69 -16.57 13.22 -7.92
C GLN A 69 -17.08 12.53 -9.19
N VAL A 70 -16.30 12.56 -10.28
CA VAL A 70 -16.61 11.80 -11.51
C VAL A 70 -16.43 10.30 -11.29
N PHE A 71 -15.32 9.87 -10.67
CA PHE A 71 -15.01 8.45 -10.56
C PHE A 71 -15.48 7.80 -9.25
N ARG A 72 -15.56 8.57 -8.16
CA ARG A 72 -16.05 8.15 -6.84
C ARG A 72 -15.35 6.90 -6.31
N ASN A 73 -14.07 6.73 -6.67
CA ASN A 73 -13.26 5.57 -6.32
C ASN A 73 -13.19 5.35 -4.80
N HIS A 74 -13.16 6.44 -4.03
CA HIS A 74 -13.08 6.44 -2.58
C HIS A 74 -14.29 5.79 -1.89
N GLU A 75 -15.46 5.74 -2.54
CA GLU A 75 -16.70 5.22 -1.95
C GLU A 75 -16.66 3.72 -1.71
N GLY A 76 -16.00 2.98 -2.59
CA GLY A 76 -15.77 1.54 -2.43
C GLY A 76 -14.54 1.23 -1.57
N GLY A 77 -13.73 2.22 -1.22
CA GLY A 77 -12.51 2.02 -0.44
C GLY A 77 -12.62 2.67 0.93
N ILE A 78 -12.00 3.82 1.07
CA ILE A 78 -11.79 4.47 2.36
C ILE A 78 -13.10 4.86 3.04
N ALA A 79 -14.15 5.19 2.29
CA ALA A 79 -15.46 5.49 2.88
C ALA A 79 -16.02 4.26 3.65
N GLN A 80 -15.95 3.06 3.05
CA GLN A 80 -16.36 1.81 3.72
C GLN A 80 -15.52 1.52 4.97
N VAL A 81 -14.22 1.80 4.91
CA VAL A 81 -13.32 1.65 6.07
C VAL A 81 -13.70 2.63 7.19
N ILE A 82 -13.98 3.89 6.84
CA ILE A 82 -14.38 4.93 7.80
C ILE A 82 -15.68 4.56 8.49
N ASP A 83 -16.70 4.19 7.71
CA ASP A 83 -18.02 3.82 8.25
C ASP A 83 -17.93 2.52 9.06
N GLY A 84 -17.19 1.52 8.56
CA GLY A 84 -16.94 0.28 9.28
C GLY A 84 -16.25 0.49 10.63
N VAL A 85 -15.29 1.41 10.73
CA VAL A 85 -14.66 1.76 12.02
C VAL A 85 -15.64 2.52 12.93
N ARG A 86 -16.42 3.47 12.39
CA ARG A 86 -17.42 4.26 13.15
C ARG A 86 -18.50 3.37 13.74
N ASP A 87 -19.00 2.43 12.96
CA ASP A 87 -20.07 1.50 13.32
C ASP A 87 -19.54 0.28 14.09
N LYS A 88 -18.23 0.25 14.38
CA LYS A 88 -17.53 -0.82 15.09
C LYS A 88 -17.56 -2.18 14.38
N ALA A 89 -17.93 -2.22 13.11
CA ALA A 89 -17.82 -3.41 12.26
C ALA A 89 -16.35 -3.78 11.99
N ILE A 90 -15.47 -2.78 11.88
CA ILE A 90 -14.03 -2.97 11.75
C ILE A 90 -13.36 -2.63 13.09
N SER A 91 -12.81 -3.66 13.75
CA SER A 91 -12.15 -3.54 15.05
C SER A 91 -10.62 -3.72 15.00
N GLY A 92 -10.02 -3.76 13.81
CA GLY A 92 -8.57 -3.85 13.66
C GLY A 92 -7.87 -2.58 14.18
N THR A 93 -6.80 -2.76 14.96
CA THR A 93 -6.04 -1.63 15.54
C THR A 93 -5.49 -0.69 14.47
N VAL A 94 -4.97 -1.23 13.36
CA VAL A 94 -4.43 -0.43 12.25
C VAL A 94 -5.51 0.46 11.62
N TYR A 95 -6.71 -0.08 11.36
CA TYR A 95 -7.82 0.69 10.80
C TYR A 95 -8.27 1.82 11.72
N ARG A 96 -8.31 1.59 13.04
CA ARG A 96 -8.62 2.65 14.02
C ARG A 96 -7.56 3.75 14.04
N LEU A 97 -6.28 3.38 13.95
CA LEU A 97 -5.19 4.36 13.88
C LEU A 97 -5.26 5.18 12.60
N MET A 98 -5.51 4.53 11.46
CA MET A 98 -5.73 5.19 10.18
C MET A 98 -6.90 6.16 10.25
N TYR A 99 -8.05 5.73 10.76
CA TYR A 99 -9.22 6.57 10.98
C TYR A 99 -8.87 7.82 11.82
N ALA A 100 -8.23 7.62 12.98
CA ALA A 100 -7.90 8.71 13.89
C ALA A 100 -6.93 9.72 13.26
N ALA A 101 -5.91 9.23 12.55
CA ALA A 101 -4.95 10.08 11.85
C ALA A 101 -5.60 10.88 10.71
N MET A 102 -6.45 10.27 9.89
CA MET A 102 -7.18 11.01 8.85
C MET A 102 -8.15 12.03 9.44
N ALA A 103 -8.88 11.67 10.50
CA ALA A 103 -9.82 12.57 11.15
C ALA A 103 -9.11 13.79 11.70
N ARG A 104 -7.99 13.58 12.42
CA ARG A 104 -7.14 14.66 12.93
C ARG A 104 -6.65 15.56 11.81
N LEU A 105 -6.12 14.97 10.73
CA LEU A 105 -5.55 15.77 9.66
C LEU A 105 -6.62 16.57 8.91
N ASN A 106 -7.78 15.97 8.62
CA ASN A 106 -8.87 16.69 7.98
C ASN A 106 -9.35 17.89 8.81
N ILE A 107 -9.40 17.75 10.14
CA ILE A 107 -9.71 18.88 11.04
C ILE A 107 -8.64 19.99 10.90
N VAL A 108 -7.35 19.62 10.89
CA VAL A 108 -6.24 20.59 10.73
C VAL A 108 -6.30 21.30 9.37
N LEU A 109 -6.76 20.60 8.33
CA LEU A 109 -6.98 21.15 6.99
C LEU A 109 -8.24 22.04 6.89
N GLY A 110 -9.01 22.17 7.97
CA GLY A 110 -10.26 22.95 7.99
C GLY A 110 -11.43 22.25 7.30
N SER A 111 -11.33 20.94 7.05
CA SER A 111 -12.36 20.16 6.38
C SER A 111 -13.51 19.78 7.32
N HIS A 112 -14.72 19.71 6.77
CA HIS A 112 -15.88 19.15 7.44
C HIS A 112 -16.01 17.65 7.11
N GLY A 113 -15.48 16.80 7.98
CA GLY A 113 -15.45 15.35 7.74
C GLY A 113 -14.20 14.92 6.96
N PHE A 114 -14.30 13.85 6.17
CA PHE A 114 -13.16 13.23 5.47
C PHE A 114 -13.08 13.70 4.00
N GLN A 115 -12.73 14.97 3.80
CA GLN A 115 -12.62 15.56 2.45
C GLN A 115 -11.26 15.29 1.80
N HIS A 116 -10.23 15.03 2.59
CA HIS A 116 -8.87 14.77 2.12
C HIS A 116 -8.45 13.35 2.46
N TYR A 117 -8.00 12.62 1.43
CA TYR A 117 -7.34 11.34 1.55
C TYR A 117 -5.83 11.51 1.66
N LEU A 118 -5.20 10.67 2.48
CA LEU A 118 -3.76 10.66 2.69
C LEU A 118 -3.13 9.66 1.71
N GLY A 119 -2.18 10.14 0.92
CA GLY A 119 -1.26 9.28 0.18
C GLY A 119 -0.20 8.65 1.07
N SER A 120 0.62 7.77 0.49
CA SER A 120 1.72 7.06 1.18
C SER A 120 2.64 7.99 1.95
N THR A 121 3.03 9.13 1.36
CA THR A 121 3.83 10.15 2.04
C THR A 121 3.09 10.71 3.25
N ALA A 122 1.85 11.16 3.08
CA ALA A 122 1.09 11.77 4.18
C ALA A 122 0.82 10.78 5.32
N TRP A 123 0.63 9.50 4.99
CA TRP A 123 0.61 8.43 5.97
C TRP A 123 1.95 8.31 6.69
N ALA A 124 3.07 8.14 5.97
CA ALA A 124 4.39 8.02 6.59
C ALA A 124 4.69 9.15 7.58
N LEU A 125 4.37 10.39 7.22
CA LEU A 125 4.57 11.55 8.08
C LEU A 125 3.81 11.51 9.41
N GLN A 126 2.76 10.68 9.56
CA GLN A 126 2.08 10.50 10.85
C GLN A 126 2.85 9.59 11.82
N TRP A 127 3.79 8.77 11.32
CA TRP A 127 4.58 7.81 12.14
C TRP A 127 6.07 8.13 12.21
N LEU A 128 6.60 8.98 11.33
CA LEU A 128 7.99 9.42 11.42
C LEU A 128 8.21 10.27 12.68
N ARG A 129 9.33 10.00 13.36
CA ARG A 129 9.78 10.73 14.54
C ARG A 129 10.87 11.72 14.14
N CYS A 130 11.28 12.60 15.06
CA CYS A 130 12.25 13.65 14.78
C CYS A 130 13.64 13.14 14.36
N GLN A 131 14.01 11.92 14.76
CA GLN A 131 15.26 11.27 14.36
C GLN A 131 15.18 10.49 13.03
N ASP A 132 13.96 10.31 12.50
CA ASP A 132 13.75 9.56 11.26
C ASP A 132 13.89 10.50 10.05
N GLN A 133 14.11 9.90 8.87
CA GLN A 133 14.27 10.62 7.61
C GLN A 133 13.26 10.15 6.58
N ALA A 134 12.89 11.03 5.65
CA ALA A 134 12.10 10.66 4.47
C ALA A 134 12.81 11.07 3.18
N MET A 135 12.88 10.15 2.22
CA MET A 135 13.28 10.43 0.85
C MET A 135 12.10 10.16 -0.07
N LEU A 136 11.57 11.22 -0.69
CA LEU A 136 10.36 11.18 -1.48
C LEU A 136 10.73 11.45 -2.94
N PHE A 137 10.40 10.55 -3.84
CA PHE A 137 10.68 10.67 -5.26
C PHE A 137 9.38 10.81 -6.05
N GLU A 138 9.32 11.81 -6.93
CA GLU A 138 8.18 11.99 -7.84
C GLU A 138 8.69 12.50 -9.19
N LEU A 139 8.37 11.79 -10.28
CA LEU A 139 8.87 12.13 -11.62
C LEU A 139 8.04 13.26 -12.26
N SER A 140 6.72 13.26 -12.04
CA SER A 140 5.81 14.25 -12.60
C SER A 140 6.00 15.61 -11.94
N ALA A 141 6.29 16.64 -12.74
CA ALA A 141 6.46 18.00 -12.23
C ALA A 141 5.20 18.53 -11.52
N GLY A 142 4.01 18.17 -12.02
CA GLY A 142 2.74 18.56 -11.41
C GLY A 142 2.55 17.90 -10.04
N ALA A 143 2.66 16.57 -9.98
CA ALA A 143 2.52 15.84 -8.73
C ALA A 143 3.59 16.24 -7.70
N ALA A 144 4.84 16.49 -8.14
CA ALA A 144 5.88 17.00 -7.26
C ALA A 144 5.57 18.41 -6.72
N ALA A 145 4.92 19.28 -7.50
CA ALA A 145 4.46 20.58 -7.02
C ALA A 145 3.33 20.46 -5.99
N ASP A 146 2.38 19.56 -6.21
CA ASP A 146 1.33 19.26 -5.25
C ASP A 146 1.89 18.66 -3.97
N LEU A 147 2.89 17.77 -4.08
CA LEU A 147 3.60 17.21 -2.95
C LEU A 147 4.31 18.28 -2.13
N ARG A 148 5.00 19.25 -2.76
CA ARG A 148 5.61 20.40 -2.04
C ARG A 148 4.56 21.16 -1.24
N ARG A 149 3.38 21.40 -1.82
CA ARG A 149 2.26 22.07 -1.15
C ARG A 149 1.78 21.24 0.04
N SER A 150 1.53 19.95 -0.16
CA SER A 150 1.13 19.01 0.89
C SER A 150 2.15 18.99 2.05
N LEU A 151 3.45 18.93 1.76
CA LEU A 151 4.52 18.95 2.76
C LEU A 151 4.51 20.25 3.59
N SER A 152 4.26 21.41 2.98
CA SER A 152 4.18 22.67 3.73
C SER A 152 3.05 22.66 4.78
N THR A 153 2.00 21.90 4.55
CA THR A 153 0.87 21.74 5.47
C THR A 153 1.11 20.64 6.52
N LEU A 154 1.82 19.58 6.14
CA LEU A 154 1.99 18.37 6.96
C LEU A 154 3.15 18.44 7.96
N THR A 155 4.17 19.26 7.70
CA THR A 155 5.50 19.12 8.34
C THR A 155 5.77 20.09 9.48
N ALA A 156 4.72 20.59 10.15
CA ALA A 156 4.83 21.56 11.26
C ALA A 156 5.72 21.11 12.44
N SER A 157 6.11 19.83 12.52
CA SER A 157 7.02 19.27 13.52
C SER A 157 8.02 18.28 12.88
N VAL A 158 9.06 18.86 12.29
CA VAL A 158 10.34 18.34 11.74
C VAL A 158 10.60 16.82 11.77
N ALA A 159 10.69 16.27 10.55
CA ALA A 159 11.56 15.16 10.15
C ALA A 159 12.51 15.67 9.03
N ASP A 160 13.67 15.06 8.82
CA ASP A 160 14.55 15.38 7.67
C ASP A 160 13.93 14.79 6.39
N ILE A 161 13.11 15.60 5.72
CA ILE A 161 12.34 15.23 4.53
C ILE A 161 13.00 15.83 3.30
N LYS A 162 13.39 14.96 2.36
CA LYS A 162 13.97 15.33 1.07
C LYS A 162 13.04 14.92 -0.05
N LEU A 163 12.61 15.91 -0.83
CA LEU A 163 11.83 15.70 -2.04
C LEU A 163 12.74 15.79 -3.27
N PHE A 164 12.73 14.75 -4.08
CA PHE A 164 13.44 14.63 -5.34
C PHE A 164 12.44 14.57 -6.48
N GLN A 165 12.47 15.56 -7.36
CA GLN A 165 11.70 15.50 -8.60
C GLN A 165 12.52 14.74 -9.66
N ALA A 166 12.56 13.41 -9.58
CA ALA A 166 13.48 12.57 -10.33
C ALA A 166 12.95 11.14 -10.53
N ASN A 167 13.60 10.38 -11.41
CA ASN A 167 13.37 8.95 -11.56
C ASN A 167 13.99 8.20 -10.38
N SER A 168 13.14 7.64 -9.51
CA SER A 168 13.57 6.93 -8.31
C SER A 168 14.45 5.73 -8.61
N TYR A 169 14.24 5.00 -9.71
CA TYR A 169 15.01 3.80 -10.02
C TYR A 169 16.46 4.15 -10.35
N GLU A 170 16.67 5.21 -11.12
CA GLU A 170 18.02 5.70 -11.41
C GLU A 170 18.69 6.22 -10.14
N GLU A 171 17.99 7.01 -9.34
CA GLU A 171 18.55 7.60 -8.13
C GLU A 171 18.89 6.57 -7.06
N LEU A 172 18.04 5.56 -6.86
CA LEU A 172 18.24 4.52 -5.86
C LEU A 172 19.36 3.54 -6.25
N VAL A 173 19.62 3.35 -7.54
CA VAL A 173 20.76 2.56 -8.06
C VAL A 173 22.06 3.37 -8.01
N ARG A 174 22.03 4.65 -8.40
CA ARG A 174 23.22 5.52 -8.41
C ARG A 174 23.73 5.85 -7.02
N ASN A 175 22.81 5.99 -6.06
CA ASN A 175 23.13 6.35 -4.69
C ASN A 175 22.90 5.14 -3.77
N PRO A 176 23.88 4.21 -3.67
CA PRO A 176 23.83 3.20 -2.63
C PRO A 176 23.79 3.89 -1.26
N PRO A 177 23.07 3.33 -0.27
CA PRO A 177 22.88 4.02 0.99
C PRO A 177 24.23 4.24 1.67
N VAL A 178 24.49 5.50 2.05
CA VAL A 178 25.67 5.87 2.85
C VAL A 178 25.55 5.31 4.28
N CYS A 179 24.35 4.88 4.69
CA CYS A 179 24.05 4.47 6.06
C CYS A 179 23.54 3.02 6.16
N HIS A 180 24.09 2.23 7.07
CA HIS A 180 23.56 0.94 7.50
C HIS A 180 22.37 1.08 8.48
N GLN A 181 21.56 2.13 8.34
CA GLN A 181 20.33 2.33 9.10
C GLN A 181 19.21 1.47 8.52
N ARG A 182 18.16 1.26 9.33
CA ARG A 182 16.94 0.57 8.90
C ARG A 182 16.26 1.40 7.82
N GLN A 183 15.70 0.74 6.81
CA GLN A 183 14.97 1.43 5.74
C GLN A 183 13.64 0.74 5.47
N LEU A 184 12.61 1.53 5.25
CA LEU A 184 11.33 1.07 4.71
C LEU A 184 11.17 1.71 3.33
N ILE A 185 11.21 0.90 2.27
CA ILE A 185 11.16 1.38 0.88
C ILE A 185 9.86 0.93 0.25
N LEU A 186 9.02 1.88 -0.15
CA LEU A 186 7.79 1.65 -0.90
C LEU A 186 8.03 1.89 -2.39
N LEU A 187 7.67 0.91 -3.21
CA LEU A 187 7.66 0.97 -4.66
C LEU A 187 6.19 0.87 -5.12
N ASP A 188 5.61 1.97 -5.57
CA ASP A 188 4.24 2.04 -6.09
C ASP A 188 4.19 2.63 -7.52
N PRO A 189 4.76 1.94 -8.52
CA PRO A 189 4.84 2.47 -9.88
C PRO A 189 3.46 2.56 -10.56
N PRO A 190 3.28 3.45 -11.56
CA PRO A 190 2.00 3.62 -12.26
C PRO A 190 1.64 2.51 -13.25
N TYR A 191 2.57 1.62 -13.62
CA TYR A 191 2.38 0.49 -14.56
C TYR A 191 1.93 0.85 -16.01
N ASP A 192 2.15 2.09 -16.48
CA ASP A 192 1.73 2.58 -17.82
C ASP A 192 2.25 1.74 -19.02
N SER A 193 3.28 0.90 -18.81
CA SER A 193 3.63 -0.19 -19.73
C SER A 193 3.94 -1.47 -18.94
N ALA A 194 2.93 -2.34 -18.81
CA ALA A 194 2.98 -3.51 -17.93
C ALA A 194 4.23 -4.38 -18.08
N ARG A 195 4.75 -4.59 -19.31
CA ARG A 195 5.97 -5.39 -19.55
C ARG A 195 7.26 -4.69 -19.12
N THR A 196 7.42 -3.40 -19.40
CA THR A 196 8.65 -2.67 -19.08
C THR A 196 8.77 -2.46 -17.58
N TYR A 197 7.66 -2.07 -16.93
CA TYR A 197 7.64 -1.89 -15.48
C TYR A 197 7.88 -3.19 -14.74
N PHE A 198 7.30 -4.31 -15.19
CA PHE A 198 7.50 -5.60 -14.52
C PHE A 198 8.99 -5.98 -14.44
N THR A 199 9.73 -5.92 -15.55
CA THR A 199 11.17 -6.26 -15.58
C THR A 199 11.98 -5.32 -14.70
N TRP A 200 11.71 -4.00 -14.77
CA TRP A 200 12.40 -3.02 -13.94
C TRP A 200 12.09 -3.19 -12.45
N ASN A 201 10.85 -3.53 -12.09
CA ASN A 201 10.44 -3.76 -10.71
C ASN A 201 11.15 -4.98 -10.11
N ILE A 202 11.26 -6.07 -10.87
CA ILE A 202 12.02 -7.26 -10.44
C ILE A 202 13.51 -6.91 -10.28
N TYR A 203 14.10 -6.20 -11.24
CA TYR A 203 15.50 -5.79 -11.17
C TYR A 203 15.78 -4.88 -9.97
N ILE A 204 14.97 -3.84 -9.75
CA ILE A 204 15.18 -2.89 -8.66
C ILE A 204 14.98 -3.57 -7.30
N LEU A 205 14.02 -4.49 -7.16
CA LEU A 205 13.85 -5.29 -5.95
C LEU A 205 15.10 -6.12 -5.65
N TRP A 206 15.60 -6.88 -6.62
CA TRP A 206 16.83 -7.67 -6.46
C TRP A 206 18.01 -6.78 -6.10
N ARG A 207 18.18 -5.66 -6.80
CA ARG A 207 19.31 -4.75 -6.59
C ARG A 207 19.27 -4.13 -5.19
N LEU A 208 18.14 -3.58 -4.78
CA LEU A 208 17.96 -2.97 -3.46
C LEU A 208 18.07 -4.00 -2.34
N TYR A 209 17.56 -5.22 -2.54
CA TYR A 209 17.68 -6.28 -1.55
C TYR A 209 19.15 -6.59 -1.25
N ASN A 210 19.99 -6.72 -2.29
CA ASN A 210 21.42 -7.02 -2.13
C ASN A 210 22.23 -5.83 -1.59
N ASP A 211 21.98 -4.62 -2.10
CA ASP A 211 22.73 -3.42 -1.69
C ASP A 211 22.32 -2.93 -0.30
N ARG A 212 21.13 -3.30 0.18
CA ARG A 212 20.51 -2.74 1.41
C ARG A 212 20.05 -3.86 2.34
N PRO A 213 20.96 -4.52 3.08
CA PRO A 213 20.63 -5.72 3.87
C PRO A 213 19.65 -5.48 5.04
N LYS A 214 19.48 -4.23 5.49
CA LYS A 214 18.55 -3.84 6.57
C LYS A 214 17.28 -3.15 6.05
N ALA A 215 17.05 -3.15 4.74
CA ALA A 215 15.85 -2.59 4.15
C ALA A 215 14.73 -3.64 4.13
N THR A 216 13.54 -3.22 4.55
CA THR A 216 12.26 -3.85 4.20
C THR A 216 11.76 -3.17 2.94
N LEU A 217 11.47 -3.97 1.91
CA LEU A 217 11.03 -3.49 0.60
C LEU A 217 9.56 -3.88 0.40
N ALA A 218 8.71 -2.94 0.04
CA ALA A 218 7.30 -3.16 -0.26
C ALA A 218 7.00 -2.74 -1.70
N LEU A 219 6.61 -3.68 -2.56
CA LEU A 219 6.20 -3.42 -3.94
C LEU A 219 4.69 -3.60 -4.06
N TRP A 220 3.99 -2.52 -4.43
CA TRP A 220 2.61 -2.62 -4.89
C TRP A 220 2.57 -3.14 -6.32
N PHE A 221 1.60 -4.00 -6.62
CA PHE A 221 1.36 -4.49 -7.98
C PHE A 221 -0.14 -4.65 -8.28
N PRO A 222 -0.57 -4.35 -9.52
CA PRO A 222 -1.94 -4.61 -9.96
C PRO A 222 -2.15 -6.11 -10.20
N HIS A 223 -3.32 -6.61 -9.83
CA HIS A 223 -3.78 -7.96 -10.13
C HIS A 223 -4.73 -7.90 -11.33
N TYR A 224 -4.23 -8.23 -12.51
CA TYR A 224 -5.00 -8.27 -13.76
C TYR A 224 -5.52 -9.68 -14.08
N SER A 225 -4.75 -10.71 -13.72
CA SER A 225 -5.11 -12.11 -13.85
C SER A 225 -4.29 -12.96 -12.88
N GLU A 226 -4.75 -14.18 -12.63
CA GLU A 226 -4.00 -15.20 -11.89
C GLU A 226 -2.64 -15.44 -12.56
N GLU A 227 -2.62 -15.69 -13.88
CA GLU A 227 -1.39 -15.92 -14.66
C GLU A 227 -0.36 -14.79 -14.51
N GLN A 228 -0.77 -13.52 -14.64
CA GLN A 228 0.13 -12.37 -14.51
C GLN A 228 0.74 -12.29 -13.10
N THR A 229 -0.04 -12.65 -12.08
CA THR A 229 0.42 -12.65 -10.69
C THR A 229 1.34 -13.83 -10.41
N GLU A 230 1.03 -15.03 -10.90
CA GLU A 230 1.88 -16.21 -10.79
C GLU A 230 3.25 -15.98 -11.43
N VAL A 231 3.30 -15.32 -12.60
CA VAL A 231 4.56 -14.94 -13.24
C VAL A 231 5.37 -13.98 -12.36
N LEU A 232 4.73 -13.01 -11.68
CA LEU A 232 5.40 -12.13 -10.70
C LEU A 232 6.02 -12.93 -9.57
N LEU A 233 5.21 -13.74 -8.91
CA LEU A 233 5.61 -14.47 -7.71
C LEU A 233 6.70 -15.49 -8.03
N HIS A 234 6.59 -16.20 -9.15
CA HIS A 234 7.61 -17.15 -9.59
C HIS A 234 8.94 -16.44 -9.90
N ARG A 235 8.91 -15.26 -10.54
CA ARG A 235 10.14 -14.47 -10.77
C ARG A 235 10.79 -14.03 -9.47
N VAL A 236 10.00 -13.59 -8.48
CA VAL A 236 10.54 -13.22 -7.16
C VAL A 236 11.12 -14.43 -6.43
N GLN A 237 10.46 -15.59 -6.49
CA GLN A 237 10.98 -16.83 -5.92
C GLN A 237 12.32 -17.24 -6.53
N GLN A 238 12.47 -17.11 -7.86
CA GLN A 238 13.72 -17.40 -8.56
C GLN A 238 14.90 -16.50 -8.15
N LEU A 239 14.63 -15.34 -7.56
CA LEU A 239 15.67 -14.43 -7.08
C LEU A 239 16.23 -14.81 -5.70
N ASP A 240 15.65 -15.81 -5.03
CA ASP A 240 16.08 -16.31 -3.70
C ASP A 240 16.21 -15.20 -2.64
N LEU A 241 15.22 -14.31 -2.57
CA LEU A 241 15.23 -13.10 -1.73
C LEU A 241 14.83 -13.35 -0.26
N GLY A 242 15.03 -14.56 0.26
CA GLY A 242 14.67 -14.92 1.63
C GLY A 242 13.16 -14.86 1.91
N GLN A 243 12.78 -14.27 3.04
CA GLN A 243 11.37 -14.19 3.46
C GLN A 243 10.59 -13.15 2.64
N VAL A 244 9.43 -13.58 2.13
CA VAL A 244 8.51 -12.78 1.32
C VAL A 244 7.09 -12.93 1.87
N LEU A 245 6.45 -11.81 2.18
CA LEU A 245 5.03 -11.75 2.51
C LEU A 245 4.25 -11.18 1.32
N VAL A 246 3.10 -11.78 1.00
CA VAL A 246 2.23 -11.31 -0.08
C VAL A 246 0.84 -11.07 0.47
N ALA A 247 0.43 -9.80 0.51
CA ALA A 247 -0.92 -9.39 0.85
C ALA A 247 -1.68 -9.07 -0.44
N MET A 248 -2.82 -9.71 -0.68
CA MET A 248 -3.59 -9.56 -1.90
C MET A 248 -5.07 -9.31 -1.64
N MET A 249 -5.69 -8.56 -2.53
CA MET A 249 -7.13 -8.35 -2.57
C MET A 249 -7.63 -8.50 -4.00
N THR A 250 -8.73 -9.24 -4.14
CA THR A 250 -9.47 -9.38 -5.39
C THR A 250 -10.76 -8.57 -5.28
N LEU A 251 -10.99 -7.76 -6.29
CA LEU A 251 -12.19 -6.96 -6.50
C LEU A 251 -13.10 -7.71 -7.46
N SER A 252 -14.34 -7.91 -7.04
CA SER A 252 -15.37 -8.48 -7.90
C SER A 252 -15.96 -7.36 -8.74
N ARG A 253 -15.28 -7.08 -9.86
CA ARG A 253 -15.67 -6.07 -10.85
C ARG A 253 -16.30 -6.72 -12.08
N ARG A 254 -17.30 -6.06 -12.67
CA ARG A 254 -17.92 -6.50 -13.95
C ARG A 254 -17.02 -6.26 -15.17
N SER A 255 -16.03 -5.36 -15.06
CA SER A 255 -15.10 -5.01 -16.14
C SER A 255 -13.75 -5.73 -15.99
N ARG A 256 -13.25 -6.30 -17.09
CA ARG A 256 -11.99 -7.08 -17.18
C ARG A 256 -10.67 -6.28 -17.01
N GLN A 257 -10.69 -5.04 -16.55
CA GLN A 257 -9.48 -4.20 -16.61
C GLN A 257 -8.55 -4.30 -15.40
N LEU A 258 -9.05 -4.47 -14.17
CA LEU A 258 -8.23 -4.63 -12.95
C LEU A 258 -9.01 -5.47 -11.95
N LEU A 259 -8.57 -6.71 -11.72
CA LEU A 259 -9.22 -7.66 -10.82
C LEU A 259 -8.85 -7.44 -9.35
N GLY A 260 -7.90 -6.55 -9.05
CA GLY A 260 -7.51 -6.22 -7.69
C GLY A 260 -6.07 -5.72 -7.61
N SER A 261 -5.44 -5.89 -6.45
CA SER A 261 -4.05 -5.50 -6.23
C SER A 261 -3.39 -6.34 -5.16
N GLY A 262 -2.06 -6.30 -5.11
CA GLY A 262 -1.29 -6.89 -4.03
C GLY A 262 -0.13 -6.02 -3.59
N LEU A 263 0.40 -6.34 -2.41
CA LEU A 263 1.65 -5.81 -1.89
C LEU A 263 2.60 -6.98 -1.57
N LEU A 264 3.77 -6.96 -2.19
CA LEU A 264 4.84 -7.90 -1.95
C LEU A 264 5.87 -7.26 -1.02
N VAL A 265 6.11 -7.86 0.13
CA VAL A 265 7.00 -7.35 1.17
C VAL A 265 8.19 -8.30 1.35
N LEU A 266 9.39 -7.80 1.06
CA LEU A 266 10.65 -8.50 1.30
C LEU A 266 11.22 -8.11 2.66
N ARG A 267 11.72 -9.11 3.41
CA ARG A 267 12.12 -8.96 4.83
C ARG A 267 10.98 -8.34 5.65
N PRO A 268 9.78 -8.95 5.63
CA PRO A 268 8.67 -8.47 6.44
C PRO A 268 9.03 -8.61 7.93
N PRO A 269 8.65 -7.65 8.78
CA PRO A 269 8.68 -7.82 10.23
C PRO A 269 7.90 -9.05 10.69
N ASP A 270 8.37 -9.74 11.73
CA ASP A 270 7.76 -10.97 12.23
C ASP A 270 6.31 -10.77 12.70
N ASP A 271 6.03 -9.65 13.40
CA ASP A 271 4.70 -9.29 13.87
C ASP A 271 3.69 -9.06 12.74
N LEU A 272 4.14 -8.62 11.55
CA LEU A 272 3.27 -8.53 10.37
C LEU A 272 2.92 -9.90 9.80
N GLN A 273 3.77 -10.92 9.97
CA GLN A 273 3.44 -12.26 9.49
C GLN A 273 2.28 -12.87 10.31
N ASP A 274 2.23 -12.54 11.62
CA ASP A 274 1.19 -13.00 12.54
C ASP A 274 -0.07 -12.13 12.53
N SER A 275 0.05 -10.84 12.19
CA SER A 275 -1.03 -9.84 12.31
C SER A 275 -1.47 -9.19 11.01
N ALA A 276 -0.89 -9.59 9.86
CA ALA A 276 -1.27 -9.04 8.57
C ALA A 276 -2.80 -9.08 8.42
N PRO A 277 -3.40 -8.01 7.85
CA PRO A 277 -4.84 -7.88 7.76
C PRO A 277 -5.40 -9.15 7.12
N THR A 278 -5.99 -10.00 7.95
CA THR A 278 -6.70 -11.17 7.50
C THR A 278 -7.89 -10.64 6.72
N GLY A 279 -8.22 -11.28 5.59
CA GLY A 279 -9.31 -10.85 4.71
C GLY A 279 -10.62 -10.56 5.45
N LYS A 280 -10.82 -11.18 6.61
CA LYS A 280 -11.86 -10.82 7.58
C LYS A 280 -12.09 -9.33 7.79
N ALA A 281 -11.08 -8.48 8.01
CA ALA A 281 -11.37 -7.07 8.34
C ALA A 281 -11.92 -6.25 7.15
N LEU A 282 -11.65 -6.67 5.92
CA LEU A 282 -12.19 -6.06 4.70
C LEU A 282 -13.45 -6.79 4.21
N ASP A 283 -13.52 -8.12 4.40
CA ASP A 283 -14.72 -8.93 4.14
C ASP A 283 -15.86 -8.55 5.11
N GLU A 284 -15.55 -8.23 6.38
CA GLU A 284 -16.49 -7.79 7.44
C GLU A 284 -17.03 -6.37 7.19
N ALA A 285 -16.25 -5.52 6.51
CA ALA A 285 -16.68 -4.20 6.07
C ALA A 285 -17.65 -4.26 4.88
N CYS A 286 -17.55 -5.31 4.06
CA CYS A 286 -18.35 -5.51 2.85
C CYS A 286 -19.69 -6.24 3.10
N ASN A 287 -20.23 -6.24 4.34
CA ASN A 287 -21.47 -6.93 4.71
C ASN A 287 -22.72 -6.29 4.05
N CYS A 288 -22.83 -6.45 2.74
CA CYS A 288 -24.04 -6.22 1.98
C CYS A 288 -24.84 -7.52 2.02
N SER A 289 -25.83 -7.55 2.92
CA SER A 289 -26.79 -8.64 3.06
C SER A 289 -27.66 -8.77 1.82
N THR A 290 -27.19 -9.52 0.83
CA THR A 290 -28.02 -10.06 -0.25
C THR A 290 -27.84 -11.58 -0.27
N PRO A 291 -28.87 -12.38 0.07
CA PRO A 291 -28.77 -13.82 0.00
C PRO A 291 -28.64 -14.24 -1.47
N CYS A 292 -27.50 -14.84 -1.83
CA CYS A 292 -27.37 -15.55 -3.09
C CYS A 292 -28.34 -16.73 -3.10
N SER A 293 -29.52 -16.52 -3.68
CA SER A 293 -30.39 -17.59 -4.14
C SER A 293 -29.69 -18.32 -5.30
N ASN A 294 -29.56 -19.63 -5.15
CA ASN A 294 -29.13 -20.65 -6.12
C ASN A 294 -27.64 -21.04 -6.10
N GLY A 295 -27.35 -22.10 -5.36
CA GLY A 295 -26.15 -22.92 -5.51
C GLY A 295 -26.23 -24.11 -4.55
N ARG A 296 -26.35 -25.32 -5.08
CA ARG A 296 -26.64 -26.57 -4.34
C ARG A 296 -25.60 -26.85 -3.25
N GLN A 297 -26.08 -27.29 -2.09
CA GLN A 297 -25.28 -27.89 -1.03
C GLN A 297 -24.61 -29.17 -1.53
N GLY A 298 -23.30 -29.32 -1.28
CA GLY A 298 -22.60 -30.59 -1.40
C GLY A 298 -21.12 -30.45 -1.72
N ASP A 299 -20.31 -30.66 -0.69
CA ASP A 299 -19.07 -31.48 -0.66
C ASP A 299 -17.77 -30.74 -0.24
N PRO A 300 -17.29 -30.90 1.00
CA PRO A 300 -16.06 -30.28 1.50
C PRO A 300 -14.87 -31.25 1.35
N GLN A 301 -14.46 -31.57 0.13
CA GLN A 301 -13.21 -32.29 -0.12
C GLN A 301 -12.60 -31.87 -1.46
N ASN A 302 -11.89 -30.73 -1.49
CA ASN A 302 -10.75 -30.48 -2.39
C ASN A 302 -10.18 -29.06 -2.21
N CYS A 303 -9.53 -28.80 -1.07
CA CYS A 303 -8.49 -27.78 -1.00
C CYS A 303 -7.19 -28.49 -0.65
N THR A 304 -6.42 -28.86 -1.67
CA THR A 304 -5.05 -29.36 -1.49
C THR A 304 -4.11 -28.18 -1.48
N CYS A 305 -3.55 -27.85 -0.31
CA CYS A 305 -2.31 -27.08 -0.22
C CYS A 305 -1.21 -27.98 -0.79
N ARG A 306 -0.67 -27.64 -1.96
CA ARG A 306 0.57 -28.27 -2.45
C ARG A 306 1.75 -27.46 -1.94
N ASN A 307 2.68 -28.18 -1.27
CA ASN A 307 3.98 -27.70 -0.80
C ASN A 307 4.83 -27.11 -1.91
#